data_AF-A0A480A4K2-F1
#
_entry.id   AF-A0A480A4K2-F1
#
_cell.length_a   1.000
_cell.length_b   1.000
_cell.length_c   1.000
_cell.angle_alpha   90.00
_cell.angle_beta   90.00
_cell.angle_gamma   90.00
#
_symmetry.space_group_name_H-M   'P 1'
#
loop_
_entity.id
_entity.type
_entity.pdbx_description
1 polymer ?
#
loop_
_entity_poly.entity_id
_entity_poly.type
_entity_poly.pdbx_seq_one_letter_code
_entity_poly.pdbx_strand_id
1 'polypeptide(L)'
;MCKFDTVKLIDYKWEELEQSSNLFAILVMAHLKTKTTTNKLADREQWKWTLIRSLYERGFSRYDIENLFRFIDKMMSLTKELQQKLLTKITEYEKEREMPFLTPTEELFIARTRQQDISKLLQVKFGDVPEILSKNIQNIDDLTALEELLISTMTITSLEEFTNLVNSKLPTSQE
;
A
#
# COMPACT_ATOMS: atom_id res chain seq x y z
N MET A 1 37.74 23.66 5.18
CA MET A 1 37.56 22.44 6.00
C MET A 1 36.15 22.48 6.55
N CYS A 2 35.21 21.74 5.96
CA CYS A 2 33.84 21.68 6.46
C CYS A 2 33.81 20.85 7.74
N LYS A 3 33.30 21.42 8.84
CA LYS A 3 32.95 20.67 10.04
C LYS A 3 31.49 20.24 9.90
N PHE A 4 31.22 18.96 10.05
CA PHE A 4 29.86 18.43 10.14
C PHE A 4 29.60 18.08 11.59
N ASP A 5 28.56 18.67 12.17
CA ASP A 5 28.13 18.33 13.52
C ASP A 5 27.41 16.98 13.48
N THR A 6 27.89 16.03 14.30
CA THR A 6 27.26 14.73 14.45
C THR A 6 26.18 14.82 15.53
N VAL A 7 24.92 14.58 15.16
CA VAL A 7 23.79 14.54 16.09
C VAL A 7 23.16 13.15 16.11
N LYS A 8 22.73 12.66 17.27
CA LYS A 8 21.99 11.39 17.35
C LYS A 8 20.50 11.65 17.16
N LEU A 9 19.82 10.76 16.44
CA LEU A 9 18.37 10.86 16.24
C LEU A 9 17.57 10.80 17.56
N ILE A 10 18.15 10.23 18.62
CA ILE A 10 17.53 10.15 19.95
C ILE A 10 17.59 11.46 20.74
N ASP A 11 18.44 12.39 20.32
CA ASP A 11 18.65 13.66 21.03
C ASP A 11 17.62 14.74 20.59
N TYR A 12 16.84 14.48 19.54
CA TYR A 12 15.78 15.38 19.09
C TYR A 12 14.58 15.37 20.04
N LYS A 13 14.07 16.57 20.34
CA LYS A 13 12.86 16.74 21.14
C LYS A 13 11.60 16.55 20.30
N TRP A 14 10.59 15.96 20.91
CA TRP A 14 9.35 15.62 20.23
C TRP A 14 8.63 16.88 19.70
N GLU A 15 8.58 17.93 20.51
CA GLU A 15 7.89 19.19 20.21
C GLU A 15 8.51 19.90 19.00
N GLU A 16 9.83 19.84 18.87
CA GLU A 16 10.57 20.41 17.74
C GLU A 16 10.27 19.65 16.43
N LEU A 17 10.16 18.31 16.51
CA LEU A 17 9.79 17.48 15.37
C LEU A 17 8.32 17.66 14.99
N GLU A 18 7.44 17.91 15.97
CA GLU A 18 6.02 18.16 15.74
C GLU A 18 5.76 19.41 14.91
N GLN A 19 6.52 20.48 15.17
CA GLN A 19 6.37 21.75 14.49
C GLN A 19 7.14 21.83 13.16
N SER A 20 7.98 20.84 12.87
CA SER A 20 8.80 20.84 11.66
C SER A 20 8.00 20.47 10.42
N SER A 21 8.16 21.26 9.35
CA SER A 21 7.68 20.93 8.00
C SER A 21 8.62 19.98 7.25
N ASN A 22 9.74 19.58 7.86
CA ASN A 22 10.71 18.70 7.24
C ASN A 22 10.18 17.25 7.22
N LEU A 23 10.17 16.62 6.04
CA LEU A 23 9.77 15.22 5.84
C LEU A 23 10.56 14.25 6.74
N PHE A 24 11.83 14.53 7.00
CA PHE A 24 12.67 13.72 7.88
C PHE A 24 12.24 13.78 9.34
N ALA A 25 11.52 14.83 9.78
CA ALA A 25 11.02 14.91 11.15
C ALA A 25 10.05 13.77 11.46
N ILE A 26 9.18 13.41 10.50
CA ILE A 26 8.29 12.24 10.60
C ILE A 26 9.08 10.95 10.80
N LEU A 27 10.16 10.78 10.03
CA LEU A 27 11.01 9.59 10.11
C LEU A 27 11.66 9.47 11.49
N VAL A 28 12.14 10.59 12.04
CA VAL A 28 12.71 10.64 13.39
C VAL A 28 11.65 10.32 14.44
N MET A 29 10.46 10.92 14.36
CA MET A 29 9.36 10.62 15.28
C MET A 29 8.95 9.14 15.25
N ALA A 30 8.82 8.55 14.06
CA ALA A 30 8.54 7.13 13.90
C ALA A 30 9.63 6.25 14.54
N HIS A 31 10.90 6.61 14.35
CA HIS A 31 12.03 5.91 14.96
C HIS A 31 12.00 5.98 16.50
N LEU A 32 11.77 7.18 17.06
CA LEU A 32 11.67 7.39 18.50
C LEU A 32 10.54 6.55 19.11
N LYS A 33 9.33 6.59 18.50
CA LYS A 33 8.19 5.83 19.02
C LYS A 33 8.39 4.33 18.89
N THR A 34 8.94 3.86 17.77
CA THR A 34 9.31 2.45 17.57
C THR A 34 10.19 1.91 18.70
N LYS A 35 11.21 2.69 19.11
CA LYS A 35 12.07 2.32 20.25
C LYS A 35 11.32 2.25 21.56
N THR A 36 10.43 3.20 21.83
CA THR A 36 9.68 3.25 23.11
C THR A 36 8.53 2.23 23.20
N THR A 37 8.02 1.74 22.07
CA THR A 37 6.83 0.86 22.01
C THR A 37 7.17 -0.59 21.63
N THR A 38 8.44 -1.00 21.64
CA THR A 38 8.86 -2.32 21.13
C THR A 38 8.08 -3.48 21.77
N ASN A 39 7.84 -3.44 23.08
CA ASN A 39 7.09 -4.47 23.82
C ASN A 39 5.66 -4.04 24.20
N LYS A 40 5.14 -2.98 23.58
CA LYS A 40 3.82 -2.40 23.90
C LYS A 40 2.99 -2.27 22.63
N LEU A 41 2.38 -3.37 22.21
CA LEU A 41 1.71 -3.46 20.90
C LEU A 41 0.52 -2.50 20.78
N ALA A 42 -0.27 -2.32 21.85
CA ALA A 42 -1.37 -1.36 21.88
C ALA A 42 -0.87 0.08 21.71
N ASP A 43 0.15 0.48 22.49
CA ASP A 43 0.77 1.80 22.37
C ASP A 43 1.37 2.00 20.97
N ARG A 44 1.98 0.96 20.39
CA ARG A 44 2.54 1.01 19.04
C ARG A 44 1.47 1.28 17.99
N GLU A 45 0.31 0.62 18.09
CA GLU A 45 -0.84 0.85 17.21
C GLU A 45 -1.34 2.30 17.32
N GLN A 46 -1.50 2.81 18.54
CA GLN A 46 -1.91 4.19 18.79
C GLN A 46 -0.90 5.21 18.24
N TRP A 47 0.40 5.00 18.44
CA TRP A 47 1.43 5.91 17.92
C TRP A 47 1.55 5.83 16.40
N LYS A 48 1.42 4.64 15.81
CA LYS A 48 1.39 4.47 14.36
C LYS A 48 0.21 5.22 13.74
N TRP A 49 -0.97 5.12 14.35
CA TRP A 49 -2.14 5.91 13.97
C TRP A 49 -1.86 7.42 14.05
N THR A 50 -1.30 7.88 15.17
CA THR A 50 -0.98 9.30 15.38
C THR A 50 -0.04 9.85 14.30
N LEU A 51 0.99 9.08 13.94
CA LEU A 51 1.94 9.46 12.90
C LEU A 51 1.30 9.50 11.52
N ILE A 52 0.52 8.47 11.16
CA ILE A 52 -0.19 8.42 9.88
C ILE A 52 -1.14 9.60 9.76
N ARG A 53 -1.95 9.87 10.80
CA ARG A 53 -2.85 11.03 10.84
C ARG A 53 -2.10 12.35 10.65
N SER A 54 -0.93 12.51 11.28
CA SER A 54 -0.12 13.73 11.18
C SER A 54 0.37 14.01 9.75
N LEU A 55 0.48 12.99 8.88
CA LEU A 55 0.86 13.19 7.47
C LEU A 55 -0.15 14.07 6.73
N TYR A 56 -1.43 13.90 7.03
CA TYR A 56 -2.52 14.66 6.42
C TYR A 56 -2.66 16.08 6.98
N GLU A 57 -2.16 16.31 8.20
CA GLU A 57 -2.27 17.60 8.88
C GLU A 57 -1.15 18.57 8.48
N ARG A 58 -0.04 18.05 7.93
CA ARG A 58 1.18 18.83 7.61
C ARG A 58 1.27 19.36 6.18
N GLY A 59 0.23 19.16 5.36
CA GLY A 59 0.18 19.69 4.00
C GLY A 59 1.20 19.07 3.04
N PHE A 60 1.64 17.83 3.30
CA PHE A 60 2.54 17.12 2.41
C PHE A 60 1.91 16.80 1.07
N SER A 61 2.74 16.65 0.04
CA SER A 61 2.26 16.19 -1.26
C SER A 61 1.78 14.74 -1.17
N ARG A 62 0.90 14.33 -2.08
CA ARG A 62 0.44 12.94 -2.16
C ARG A 62 1.61 11.94 -2.22
N TYR A 63 2.60 12.24 -3.05
CA TYR A 63 3.80 11.40 -3.20
C TYR A 63 4.56 11.24 -1.89
N ASP A 64 4.72 12.32 -1.12
CA ASP A 64 5.41 12.29 0.17
C ASP A 64 4.61 11.48 1.20
N ILE A 65 3.29 11.67 1.26
CA ILE A 65 2.40 10.92 2.16
C ILE A 65 2.51 9.41 1.88
N GLU A 66 2.41 8.98 0.61
CA GLU A 66 2.52 7.57 0.23
C GLU A 66 3.86 6.95 0.65
N ASN A 67 4.97 7.65 0.42
CA ASN A 67 6.30 7.17 0.77
C ASN A 67 6.53 7.14 2.30
N LEU A 68 6.09 8.18 3.01
CA LEU A 68 6.18 8.24 4.47
C LEU A 68 5.30 7.18 5.13
N PHE A 69 4.10 6.94 4.60
CA PHE A 69 3.22 5.88 5.08
C PHE A 69 3.89 4.51 4.96
N ARG A 70 4.40 4.16 3.77
CA ARG A 70 5.10 2.89 3.53
C ARG A 70 6.27 2.71 4.48
N PHE A 71 7.01 3.79 4.74
CA PHE A 71 8.13 3.79 5.67
C PHE A 71 7.68 3.54 7.12
N ILE A 72 6.68 4.29 7.59
CA ILE A 72 6.11 4.14 8.94
C ILE A 72 5.55 2.72 9.10
N ASP A 73 4.85 2.20 8.10
CA ASP A 73 4.25 0.87 8.13
C ASP A 73 5.30 -0.23 8.33
N LYS A 74 6.39 -0.16 7.55
CA LYS A 74 7.50 -1.10 7.64
C LYS A 74 8.27 -0.97 8.95
N MET A 75 8.50 0.25 9.44
CA MET A 75 9.23 0.49 10.69
C MET A 75 8.41 0.10 11.93
N MET A 76 7.12 0.44 11.94
CA MET A 76 6.19 0.19 13.03
C MET A 76 5.31 -1.03 12.74
N SER A 77 5.93 -2.19 12.63
CA SER A 77 5.21 -3.44 12.39
C SER A 77 4.21 -3.76 13.52
N LEU A 78 3.01 -4.18 13.14
CA LEU A 78 1.92 -4.60 14.02
C LEU A 78 1.54 -6.06 13.75
N THR A 79 0.80 -6.69 14.67
CA THR A 79 0.15 -7.97 14.37
C THR A 79 -0.95 -7.77 13.34
N LYS A 80 -1.39 -8.85 12.69
CA LYS A 80 -2.40 -8.79 11.64
C LYS A 80 -3.71 -8.16 12.13
N GLU A 81 -4.13 -8.50 13.35
CA GLU A 81 -5.36 -8.00 13.96
C GLU A 81 -5.29 -6.49 14.22
N LEU A 82 -4.16 -6.01 14.75
CA LEU A 82 -3.95 -4.59 15.02
C LEU A 82 -3.79 -3.79 13.72
N GLN A 83 -3.16 -4.37 12.70
CA GLN A 83 -3.06 -3.76 11.37
C GLN A 83 -4.45 -3.61 10.73
N GLN A 84 -5.32 -4.62 10.83
CA GLN A 84 -6.70 -4.53 10.34
C GLN A 84 -7.48 -3.43 11.06
N LYS A 85 -7.38 -3.37 12.39
CA LYS A 85 -8.01 -2.32 13.19
C LYS A 85 -7.54 -0.91 12.79
N LEU A 86 -6.24 -0.76 12.53
CA LEU A 86 -5.67 0.51 12.05
C LEU A 86 -6.21 0.90 10.67
N LEU A 87 -6.31 -0.06 9.73
CA LEU A 87 -6.86 0.18 8.40
C LEU A 87 -8.32 0.63 8.45
N THR A 88 -9.13 0.05 9.33
CA THR A 88 -10.51 0.52 9.57
C THR A 88 -10.54 1.98 10.01
N LYS A 89 -9.70 2.38 10.98
CA LYS A 89 -9.62 3.77 11.46
C LYS A 89 -9.19 4.74 10.37
N ILE A 90 -8.20 4.37 9.55
CA ILE A 90 -7.75 5.19 8.41
C ILE A 90 -8.91 5.38 7.44
N THR A 91 -9.59 4.28 7.09
CA THR A 91 -10.72 4.31 6.15
C THR A 91 -11.86 5.20 6.66
N GLU A 92 -12.18 5.14 7.95
CA GLU A 92 -13.19 5.99 8.59
C GLU A 92 -12.78 7.47 8.56
N TYR A 93 -11.55 7.78 8.96
CA TYR A 93 -11.01 9.14 8.96
C TYR A 93 -11.02 9.79 7.57
N GLU A 94 -10.79 9.00 6.54
CA GLU A 94 -10.76 9.50 5.17
C GLU A 94 -12.13 9.73 4.57
N LYS A 95 -13.10 8.88 4.92
CA LYS A 95 -14.51 9.09 4.57
C LYS A 95 -15.02 10.40 5.17
N GLU A 96 -14.68 10.69 6.42
CA GLU A 96 -15.06 11.95 7.09
C GLU A 96 -14.47 13.20 6.41
N ARG A 97 -13.33 13.06 5.73
CA ARG A 97 -12.63 14.19 5.10
C ARG A 97 -12.70 14.21 3.58
N GLU A 98 -13.44 13.28 2.97
CA GLU A 98 -13.51 13.06 1.52
C GLU A 98 -12.11 12.96 0.85
N MET A 99 -11.13 12.40 1.57
CA MET A 99 -9.74 12.25 1.13
C MET A 99 -9.32 10.78 1.15
N PRO A 100 -9.74 9.95 0.18
CA PRO A 100 -9.47 8.50 0.20
C PRO A 100 -7.98 8.15 0.09
N PHE A 101 -7.53 7.18 0.89
CA PHE A 101 -6.16 6.62 0.89
C PHE A 101 -5.89 5.74 -0.31
N LEU A 102 -6.95 5.16 -0.91
CA LEU A 102 -6.82 4.28 -2.07
C LEU A 102 -6.17 5.10 -3.17
N THR A 103 -4.85 5.04 -3.14
CA THR A 103 -3.99 5.76 -4.04
C THR A 103 -3.97 4.93 -5.31
N PRO A 104 -3.82 5.54 -6.51
CA PRO A 104 -3.50 4.80 -7.71
C PRO A 104 -2.38 3.79 -7.46
N THR A 105 -1.47 4.07 -6.53
CA THR A 105 -0.42 3.15 -6.08
C THR A 105 -0.93 1.91 -5.33
N GLU A 106 -1.93 2.04 -4.46
CA GLU A 106 -2.57 0.90 -3.77
C GLU A 106 -3.51 0.13 -4.68
N GLU A 107 -4.30 0.82 -5.50
CA GLU A 107 -5.12 0.17 -6.55
C GLU A 107 -4.23 -0.59 -7.53
N LEU A 108 -3.12 0.00 -7.98
CA LEU A 108 -2.12 -0.66 -8.80
C LEU A 108 -1.45 -1.83 -8.07
N PHE A 109 -1.24 -1.74 -6.75
CA PHE A 109 -0.65 -2.83 -5.98
C PHE A 109 -1.63 -4.00 -5.82
N ILE A 110 -2.91 -3.72 -5.56
CA ILE A 110 -3.97 -4.73 -5.51
C ILE A 110 -4.17 -5.34 -6.91
N ALA A 111 -4.21 -4.52 -7.96
CA ALA A 111 -4.32 -4.96 -9.34
C ALA A 111 -3.16 -5.89 -9.70
N ARG A 112 -1.91 -5.47 -9.48
CA ARG A 112 -0.72 -6.31 -9.71
C ARG A 112 -0.73 -7.60 -8.91
N THR A 113 -1.16 -7.55 -7.65
CA THR A 113 -1.28 -8.77 -6.82
C THR A 113 -2.29 -9.73 -7.42
N ARG A 114 -3.47 -9.23 -7.81
CA ARG A 114 -4.51 -10.05 -8.46
C ARG A 114 -4.07 -10.59 -9.83
N GLN A 115 -3.41 -9.77 -10.65
CA GLN A 115 -2.82 -10.19 -11.93
C GLN A 115 -1.84 -11.36 -11.72
N GLN A 116 -0.95 -11.25 -10.72
CA GLN A 116 0.00 -12.32 -10.37
C GLN A 116 -0.69 -13.59 -9.88
N ASP A 117 -1.73 -13.46 -9.05
CA ASP A 117 -2.48 -14.60 -8.53
C ASP A 117 -3.22 -15.33 -9.66
N ILE A 118 -3.83 -14.60 -10.59
CA ILE A 118 -4.46 -15.18 -11.79
C ILE A 118 -3.41 -15.93 -12.62
N SER A 119 -2.26 -15.33 -12.94
CA SER A 119 -1.22 -15.99 -13.72
C SER A 119 -0.71 -17.28 -13.06
N LYS A 120 -0.52 -17.28 -11.73
CA LYS A 120 -0.12 -18.48 -10.98
C LYS A 120 -1.19 -19.56 -11.01
N LEU A 121 -2.46 -19.20 -10.83
CA LEU A 121 -3.57 -20.15 -10.87
C LEU A 121 -3.73 -20.79 -12.25
N LEU A 122 -3.59 -20.00 -13.32
CA LEU A 122 -3.57 -20.53 -14.69
C LEU A 122 -2.40 -21.48 -14.90
N GLN A 123 -1.21 -21.14 -14.39
CA GLN A 123 -0.04 -22.00 -14.50
C GLN A 123 -0.25 -23.34 -13.78
N VAL A 124 -0.85 -23.30 -12.59
CA VAL A 124 -1.19 -24.52 -11.83
C VAL A 124 -2.24 -25.37 -12.56
N LYS A 125 -3.24 -24.75 -13.20
CA LYS A 125 -4.37 -25.45 -13.81
C LYS A 125 -4.08 -25.97 -15.22
N PHE A 126 -3.34 -25.22 -16.01
CA PHE A 126 -3.15 -25.47 -17.45
C PHE A 126 -1.69 -25.69 -17.85
N GLY A 127 -0.73 -25.54 -16.93
CA GLY A 127 0.70 -25.66 -17.23
C GLY A 127 1.26 -24.38 -17.85
N ASP A 128 1.82 -24.48 -19.05
CA ASP A 128 2.42 -23.31 -19.70
C ASP A 128 1.36 -22.31 -20.17
N VAL A 129 1.40 -21.11 -19.59
CA VAL A 129 0.52 -19.99 -19.94
C VAL A 129 1.18 -19.17 -21.06
N PRO A 130 0.50 -18.94 -22.20
CA PRO A 130 1.01 -18.12 -23.29
C PRO A 130 1.44 -16.73 -22.82
N GLU A 131 2.58 -16.26 -23.32
CA GLU A 131 3.13 -14.95 -22.93
C GLU A 131 2.17 -13.81 -23.29
N ILE A 132 1.43 -13.95 -24.40
CA ILE A 132 0.40 -13.00 -24.84
C ILE A 132 -0.71 -12.87 -23.80
N LEU A 133 -1.20 -14.00 -23.27
CA LEU A 133 -2.24 -14.01 -22.26
C LEU A 133 -1.76 -13.36 -20.95
N SER A 134 -0.52 -13.64 -20.56
CA SER A 134 0.11 -13.03 -19.38
C SER A 134 0.23 -11.50 -19.53
N LYS A 135 0.63 -11.01 -20.71
CA LYS A 135 0.68 -9.57 -21.00
C LYS A 135 -0.70 -8.94 -20.97
N ASN A 136 -1.71 -9.60 -21.54
CA ASN A 136 -3.07 -9.09 -21.52
C ASN A 136 -3.62 -8.95 -20.10
N ILE A 137 -3.38 -9.94 -19.22
CA ILE A 137 -3.76 -9.86 -17.80
C ILE A 137 -3.05 -8.69 -17.11
N GLN A 138 -1.76 -8.47 -17.37
CA GLN A 138 -0.98 -7.38 -16.77
C GLN A 138 -1.46 -5.97 -17.18
N ASN A 139 -2.20 -5.85 -18.30
CA ASN A 139 -2.75 -4.58 -18.79
C ASN A 139 -4.16 -4.27 -18.24
N ILE A 140 -4.72 -5.13 -17.39
CA ILE A 140 -6.04 -4.91 -16.78
C ILE A 140 -5.83 -4.31 -15.38
N ASP A 141 -6.11 -3.02 -15.23
CA ASP A 141 -6.02 -2.32 -13.94
C ASP A 141 -7.37 -2.23 -13.20
N ASP A 142 -8.48 -2.59 -13.85
CA ASP A 142 -9.81 -2.63 -13.24
C ASP A 142 -9.92 -3.77 -12.21
N LEU A 143 -10.08 -3.39 -10.94
CA LEU A 143 -10.17 -4.32 -9.82
C LEU A 143 -11.40 -5.24 -9.89
N THR A 144 -12.53 -4.75 -10.41
CA THR A 144 -13.75 -5.55 -10.57
C THR A 144 -13.54 -6.59 -11.67
N ALA A 145 -12.97 -6.20 -12.81
CA ALA A 145 -12.62 -7.14 -13.87
C ALA A 145 -11.62 -8.20 -13.40
N LEU A 146 -10.61 -7.81 -12.61
CA LEU A 146 -9.66 -8.76 -12.03
C LEU A 146 -10.31 -9.72 -11.02
N GLU A 147 -11.34 -9.28 -10.27
CA GLU A 147 -12.10 -10.18 -9.39
C GLU A 147 -12.84 -11.26 -10.17
N GLU A 148 -13.56 -10.84 -11.22
CA GLU A 148 -14.31 -11.74 -12.09
C GLU A 148 -13.37 -12.74 -12.76
N LEU A 149 -12.22 -12.28 -13.25
CA LEU A 149 -11.21 -13.14 -13.83
C LEU A 149 -10.67 -14.15 -12.81
N LEU A 150 -10.37 -13.72 -11.59
CA LEU A 150 -9.91 -14.61 -10.52
C LEU A 150 -10.93 -15.70 -10.23
N ILE A 151 -12.22 -15.36 -10.08
CA ILE A 151 -13.28 -16.35 -9.87
C ILE A 151 -13.41 -17.28 -11.08
N SER A 152 -13.33 -16.74 -12.30
CA SER A 152 -13.45 -17.52 -13.54
C SER A 152 -12.34 -18.56 -13.71
N THR A 153 -11.15 -18.35 -13.10
CA THR A 153 -10.10 -19.38 -13.09
C THR A 153 -10.56 -20.67 -12.43
N MET A 154 -11.53 -20.62 -11.51
CA MET A 154 -12.06 -21.80 -10.81
C MET A 154 -13.07 -22.56 -11.69
N THR A 155 -13.84 -21.85 -12.52
CA THR A 155 -14.95 -22.43 -13.31
C THR A 155 -14.53 -22.83 -14.72
N ILE A 156 -13.68 -22.05 -15.39
CA ILE A 156 -13.31 -22.26 -16.79
C ILE A 156 -12.43 -23.51 -16.94
N THR A 157 -12.74 -24.34 -17.94
CA THR A 157 -12.05 -25.63 -18.18
C THR A 157 -11.07 -25.59 -19.36
N SER A 158 -11.03 -24.49 -20.11
CA SER A 158 -10.15 -24.31 -21.27
C SER A 158 -9.41 -22.97 -21.24
N LEU A 159 -8.15 -22.99 -21.65
CA LEU A 159 -7.33 -21.78 -21.78
C LEU A 159 -7.85 -20.84 -22.89
N GLU A 160 -8.47 -21.38 -23.93
CA GLU A 160 -9.05 -20.60 -25.03
C GLU A 160 -10.24 -19.76 -24.53
N GLU A 161 -11.12 -20.36 -23.74
CA GLU A 161 -12.26 -19.68 -23.13
C GLU A 161 -11.80 -18.58 -22.17
N PHE A 162 -10.77 -18.85 -21.36
CA PHE A 162 -10.18 -17.84 -20.49
C PHE A 162 -9.57 -16.67 -21.27
N THR A 163 -8.89 -16.97 -22.39
CA THR A 163 -8.28 -15.94 -23.26
C THR A 163 -9.34 -15.01 -23.83
N ASN A 164 -10.48 -15.56 -24.28
CA ASN A 164 -11.59 -14.76 -24.78
C ASN A 164 -12.17 -13.84 -23.70
N LEU A 165 -12.30 -14.34 -22.46
CA LEU A 165 -12.77 -13.55 -21.34
C LEU A 165 -11.80 -12.41 -21.02
N VAL A 166 -10.49 -12.66 -20.94
CA VAL A 166 -9.48 -11.63 -20.73
C VAL A 166 -9.55 -10.55 -21.82
N ASN A 167 -9.66 -10.96 -23.08
CA ASN A 167 -9.75 -10.02 -24.20
C ASN A 167 -11.01 -9.14 -24.12
N SER A 168 -12.12 -9.64 -23.59
CA SER A 168 -13.34 -8.87 -23.39
C SER A 168 -13.23 -7.79 -22.29
N LYS A 169 -12.24 -7.94 -21.40
CA LYS A 169 -11.98 -7.05 -20.26
C LYS A 169 -10.80 -6.10 -20.48
N LEU A 170 -10.14 -6.16 -21.63
CA LEU A 170 -9.09 -5.21 -21.98
C LEU A 170 -9.69 -3.81 -22.20
N PRO A 171 -8.99 -2.74 -21.79
CA PRO A 171 -9.40 -1.40 -22.12
C PRO A 171 -9.47 -1.27 -23.64
N THR A 172 -10.66 -0.94 -24.16
CA THR A 172 -10.85 -0.67 -25.58
C THR A 172 -9.96 0.52 -25.91
N SER A 173 -9.00 0.36 -26.83
CA SER A 173 -8.20 1.48 -27.32
C SER A 173 -9.15 2.51 -27.91
N GLN A 174 -9.46 3.56 -27.15
CA GLN A 174 -10.06 4.76 -27.71
C GLN A 174 -8.93 5.49 -28.43
N GLU A 175 -9.08 5.57 -29.75
CA GLU A 175 -8.31 6.44 -30.65
C GLU A 175 -8.34 7.91 -30.20
#